data_AF-A0A2M7QRB1-F1
#
_entry.id   AF-A0A2M7QRB1-F1
#
_cell.length_a   1.000
_cell.length_b   1.000
_cell.length_c   1.000
_cell.angle_alpha   90.00
_cell.angle_beta   90.00
_cell.angle_gamma   90.00
#
_symmetry.space_group_name_H-M   'P 1'
#
loop_
_entity.id
_entity.type
_entity.pdbx_description
1 polymer ?
#
loop_
_entity_poly.entity_id
_entity_poly.type
_entity_poly.pdbx_seq_one_letter_code
_entity_poly.pdbx_strand_id
1 'polypeptide(L)' 'AVASLALAALSPVMLAAALAIRVETRGPVIFRQQRHGYNHQPVEVWK' A
#
# COMPACT_ATOMS: atom_id res chain seq x y z
N ALA A 1 16.56 -6.62 -0.83
CA ALA A 1 16.10 -7.89 -1.42
C ALA A 1 14.81 -8.40 -0.77
N VAL A 2 14.77 -8.57 0.57
CA VAL A 2 13.60 -9.14 1.28
C VAL A 2 12.29 -8.40 0.98
N ALA A 3 12.27 -7.06 1.04
CA ALA A 3 11.07 -6.28 0.75
C ALA A 3 10.51 -6.53 -0.66
N SER A 4 11.39 -6.57 -1.67
CA SER A 4 10.99 -6.83 -3.07
C SER A 4 10.43 -8.24 -3.24
N LEU A 5 11.03 -9.25 -2.58
CA LEU A 5 10.54 -10.63 -2.60
C LEU A 5 9.18 -10.75 -1.91
N ALA A 6 8.99 -10.08 -0.77
CA ALA A 6 7.70 -10.04 -0.08
C ALA A 6 6.62 -9.38 -0.93
N LEU A 7 6.93 -8.26 -1.59
CA LEU A 7 6.00 -7.60 -2.51
C LEU A 7 5.63 -8.49 -3.69
N ALA A 8 6.60 -9.16 -4.30
CA ALA A 8 6.33 -10.10 -5.40
C ALA A 8 5.42 -11.24 -4.93
N ALA A 9 5.75 -11.87 -3.80
CA ALA A 9 4.98 -12.99 -3.24
C ALA A 9 3.54 -12.58 -2.84
N LEU A 10 3.34 -11.38 -2.29
CA LEU A 10 2.03 -10.91 -1.83
C LEU A 10 1.22 -10.17 -2.92
N SER A 11 1.85 -9.81 -4.04
CA SER A 11 1.19 -9.06 -5.12
C SER A 11 -0.12 -9.66 -5.63
N PRO A 12 -0.31 -11.00 -5.75
CA PRO A 12 -1.60 -11.55 -6.20
C PRO A 12 -2.74 -11.26 -5.20
N VAL A 13 -2.46 -11.35 -3.90
CA VAL A 13 -3.43 -11.07 -2.84
C VAL A 13 -3.76 -9.58 -2.79
N MET A 14 -2.73 -8.72 -2.89
CA MET A 14 -2.93 -7.27 -2.93
C MET A 14 -3.76 -6.84 -4.15
N LEU A 15 -3.55 -7.46 -5.31
CA LEU A 15 -4.35 -7.22 -6.52
C LEU A 15 -5.80 -7.68 -6.35
N ALA A 16 -6.04 -8.86 -5.77
CA ALA A 16 -7.40 -9.33 -5.51
C ALA A 16 -8.16 -8.40 -4.55
N ALA A 17 -7.52 -7.95 -3.46
CA ALA A 17 -8.10 -6.98 -2.54
C ALA A 17 -8.38 -5.63 -3.22
N ALA A 18 -7.44 -5.15 -4.05
CA ALA A 18 -7.60 -3.91 -4.79
C ALA A 18 -8.80 -3.94 -5.75
N LEU A 19 -9.01 -5.07 -6.45
CA LEU A 19 -10.15 -5.28 -7.32
C LEU A 19 -11.47 -5.33 -6.54
N ALA A 20 -11.52 -6.06 -5.42
CA ALA A 20 -12.71 -6.14 -4.58
C ALA A 20 -13.15 -4.76 -4.07
N ILE A 21 -12.22 -3.97 -3.52
CA ILE A 21 -12.50 -2.61 -3.04
C ILE A 21 -13.00 -1.71 -4.18
N ARG A 22 -12.43 -1.85 -5.37
CA ARG A 22 -12.81 -1.05 -6.55
C ARG A 22 -14.20 -1.39 -7.07
N VAL A 23 -14.61 -2.65 -6.96
CA VAL A 23 -15.96 -3.09 -7.38
C VAL A 23 -17.01 -2.63 -6.36
N GLU A 24 -16.71 -2.75 -5.07
CA GLU A 24 -17.66 -2.44 -4.00
C GLU A 24 -17.78 -0.93 -3.71
N THR A 25 -16.71 -0.16 -3.93
CA THR A 25 -16.64 1.25 -3.54
C THR A 25 -16.24 2.16 -4.69
N ARG A 26 -16.70 3.42 -4.67
CA ARG A 26 -16.26 4.47 -5.61
C ARG A 26 -14.95 5.18 -5.19
N GLY A 27 -14.34 4.74 -4.08
CA GLY A 27 -13.18 5.39 -3.49
C GLY A 27 -11.84 4.95 -4.10
N PRO A 28 -10.76 5.68 -3.81
CA PRO A 28 -9.41 5.23 -4.14
C PRO A 28 -9.04 3.98 -3.32
N VAL A 29 -8.26 3.09 -3.93
CA VAL A 29 -7.80 1.83 -3.30
C VAL A 29 -6.58 2.04 -2.41
N ILE A 30 -5.71 2.99 -2.79
CA ILE A 30 -4.48 3.32 -2.06
C ILE A 30 -4.57 4.77 -1.61
N PHE A 31 -4.21 4.99 -0.35
CA PHE A 31 -4.11 6.27 0.30
C PHE A 31 -2.66 6.56 0.65
N ARG A 32 -2.31 7.85 0.73
CA ARG A 32 -1.01 8.29 1.22
C ARG A 32 -1.18 9.08 2.50
N GLN A 33 -0.31 8.82 3.45
CA GLN A 33 -0.36 9.47 4.74
C GLN A 33 1.03 9.93 5.17
N GLN A 34 1.14 11.19 5.55
CA GLN A 34 2.38 11.75 6.09
C GLN A 34 2.61 11.26 7.52
N ARG A 35 3.83 10.79 7.78
CA ARG A 35 4.31 10.32 9.07
C ARG A 35 5.72 10.82 9.34
N HIS A 36 6.07 10.91 10.62
CA HIS A 36 7.45 11.15 11.03
C HIS A 36 8.23 9.84 10.88
N GLY A 37 9.21 9.84 9.98
CA GLY A 37 10.13 8.75 9.78
C GLY A 37 11.42 8.93 10.59
N TYR A 38 12.51 8.42 10.04
CA TYR A 38 13.83 8.50 10.65
C TYR A 38 14.26 9.97 10.88
N ASN A 39 14.79 10.27 12.06
CA ASN A 39 15.20 11.64 12.46
C ASN A 39 14.12 12.72 12.27
N HIS A 40 12.86 12.38 12.54
CA HIS A 40 11.70 13.27 12.36
C HIS A 40 11.50 13.78 10.92
N GLN A 41 12.19 13.19 9.94
CA GLN A 41 11.97 13.54 8.53
C GLN A 41 10.59 13.04 8.10
N PRO A 42 9.81 13.86 7.37
CA PRO A 42 8.51 13.45 6.87
C PRO A 42 8.69 12.32 5.83
N VAL A 43 7.85 11.28 5.94
CA VAL A 43 7.78 10.17 5.00
C VAL A 43 6.32 9.89 4.65
N GLU A 44 6.05 9.65 3.36
CA GLU A 44 4.76 9.19 2.88
C GLU A 44 4.63 7.67 3.08
N VAL A 45 3.61 7.25 3.83
CA VAL A 45 3.24 5.84 3.99
C VAL A 45 1.98 5.54 3.20
N TRP A 46 2.01 4.46 2.42
CA TRP A 46 0.88 4.02 1.60
C TRP A 46 0.03 3.03 2.42
N LYS A 47 -1.30 3.18 2.36
CA LYS A 47 -2.27 2.31 3.02
C LYS A 47 -3.38 1.92 2.06
#